data_AF-A0A382CGQ8-F1
#
_entry.id   AF-A0A382CGQ8-F1
#
_cell.length_a   1.000
_cell.length_b   1.000
_cell.length_c   1.000
_cell.angle_alpha   90.00
_cell.angle_beta   90.00
_cell.angle_gamma   90.00
#
_symmetry.space_group_name_H-M   'P 1'
#
loop_
_entity.id
_entity.type
_entity.pdbx_description
1 polymer ?
#
loop_
_entity_poly.entity_id
_entity_poly.type
_entity_poly.pdbx_seq_one_letter_code
_entity_poly.pdbx_strand_id
1 'polypeptide(L)'
;AEQSHGAYLGLCIFALWMSRRHLRYAVNCLFQSLQDDQKDSVSYRTAFLGIIIGLTFMMFFCLKIGMSSWMIILFFAIWLAISIAITRLRAELGSPVHDLHFIGPDEILPRMLGVRRVGAANLTGFAYLYFLNRAHRSHAMPHQLEGFKLANVAKIPLSRFFLLMIFASGLGALSSFWAFLAISYSEGGRPVFANESFGRLERWLSFVTPPDIPAMVFVGIGFWVTILLSAMRMNFLWWNLHPVGYAISGSWAINPMIGSIFVGWFLKWIILKYGGRKWHRGAIPFFLGIVLGEFVIGTFWSLLGILSAQPMYRFLF
;
A
#
# COMPACT_ATOMS: atom_id res chain seq x y z
N ALA A 1 -6.10 -12.75 9.59
CA ALA A 1 -5.05 -12.50 8.60
C ALA A 1 -5.45 -13.08 7.24
N GLU A 2 -5.57 -14.40 7.09
CA GLU A 2 -5.86 -15.09 5.81
C GLU A 2 -7.04 -14.52 5.01
N GLN A 3 -8.16 -14.24 5.68
CA GLN A 3 -9.33 -13.62 5.02
C GLN A 3 -9.01 -12.24 4.43
N SER A 4 -8.14 -11.46 5.08
CA SER A 4 -7.70 -10.15 4.58
C SER A 4 -6.90 -10.30 3.29
N HIS A 5 -6.01 -11.31 3.16
CA HIS A 5 -5.29 -11.56 1.90
C HIS A 5 -6.26 -11.79 0.74
N GLY A 6 -7.27 -12.64 0.97
CA GLY A 6 -8.35 -12.87 0.01
C GLY A 6 -9.13 -11.61 -0.32
N ALA A 7 -9.42 -10.79 0.68
CA ALA A 7 -10.13 -9.54 0.51
C ALA A 7 -9.38 -8.52 -0.34
N TYR A 8 -8.06 -8.37 -0.16
CA TYR A 8 -7.24 -7.48 -1.01
C TYR A 8 -7.21 -7.95 -2.47
N LEU A 9 -7.10 -9.25 -2.71
CA LEU A 9 -7.21 -9.81 -4.06
C LEU A 9 -8.60 -9.54 -4.66
N GLY A 10 -9.67 -9.72 -3.88
CA GLY A 10 -11.04 -9.40 -4.28
C GLY A 10 -11.23 -7.93 -4.65
N LEU A 11 -10.70 -7.02 -3.82
CA LEU A 11 -10.71 -5.57 -4.09
C LEU A 11 -9.94 -5.22 -5.36
N CYS A 12 -8.79 -5.85 -5.61
CA CYS A 12 -8.03 -5.64 -6.84
C CYS A 12 -8.84 -6.05 -8.07
N ILE A 13 -9.38 -7.28 -8.08
CA ILE A 13 -10.18 -7.77 -9.22
C ILE A 13 -11.40 -6.87 -9.45
N PHE A 14 -12.06 -6.46 -8.37
CA PHE A 14 -13.18 -5.53 -8.46
C PHE A 14 -12.77 -4.17 -9.03
N ALA A 15 -11.63 -3.61 -8.60
CA ALA A 15 -11.10 -2.35 -9.12
C ALA A 15 -10.73 -2.45 -10.62
N LEU A 16 -10.09 -3.53 -11.04
CA LEU A 16 -9.78 -3.82 -12.44
C LEU A 16 -11.06 -3.97 -13.27
N TRP A 17 -12.07 -4.67 -12.73
CA TRP A 17 -13.36 -4.84 -13.39
C TRP A 17 -14.09 -3.51 -13.57
N MET A 18 -14.08 -2.63 -12.56
CA MET A 18 -14.69 -1.30 -12.65
C MET A 18 -13.97 -0.39 -13.66
N SER A 19 -12.65 -0.52 -13.78
CA SER A 19 -11.81 0.29 -14.68
C SER A 19 -11.67 -0.27 -16.10
N ARG A 20 -12.26 -1.44 -16.40
CA ARG A 20 -12.10 -2.18 -17.68
C ARG A 20 -12.29 -1.34 -18.95
N ARG A 21 -13.25 -0.40 -18.94
CA ARG A 21 -13.52 0.48 -20.08
C ARG A 21 -12.39 1.48 -20.30
N HIS A 22 -11.89 2.07 -19.21
CA HIS A 22 -10.77 3.00 -19.25
C HIS A 22 -9.46 2.29 -19.61
N LEU A 23 -9.20 1.09 -19.07
CA LEU A 23 -8.04 0.28 -19.44
C LEU A 23 -8.06 -0.08 -20.93
N ARG A 24 -9.23 -0.47 -21.47
CA ARG A 24 -9.38 -0.73 -22.90
C ARG A 24 -9.10 0.51 -23.75
N TYR A 25 -9.59 1.68 -23.33
CA TYR A 25 -9.29 2.96 -23.98
C TYR A 25 -7.78 3.25 -23.97
N ALA A 26 -7.12 3.13 -22.81
CA ALA A 26 -5.68 3.35 -22.67
C ALA A 26 -4.84 2.44 -23.57
N VAL A 27 -5.23 1.17 -23.72
CA VAL A 27 -4.58 0.23 -24.66
C VAL A 27 -4.83 0.64 -26.11
N ASN A 28 -6.04 1.05 -26.48
CA ASN A 28 -6.34 1.50 -27.83
C ASN A 28 -5.54 2.76 -28.22
N CYS A 29 -5.31 3.67 -27.28
CA CYS A 29 -4.47 4.86 -27.47
C CYS A 29 -2.99 4.53 -27.78
N LEU A 30 -2.52 3.30 -27.55
CA LEU A 30 -1.19 2.89 -28.00
C LEU A 30 -1.11 2.79 -29.52
N PHE A 31 -2.18 2.31 -30.15
CA PHE A 31 -2.23 1.95 -31.57
C PHE A 31 -2.84 3.04 -32.47
N GLN A 32 -3.54 4.02 -31.90
CA GLN A 32 -4.11 5.14 -32.66
C GLN A 32 -3.11 6.31 -32.79
N SER A 33 -3.18 7.02 -33.92
CA SER A 33 -2.39 8.24 -34.16
C SER A 33 -2.86 9.35 -33.23
N LEU A 34 -1.91 10.16 -32.74
CA LEU A 34 -2.09 11.23 -31.77
C LEU A 34 -3.20 12.20 -32.20
N GLN A 35 -4.41 12.01 -31.70
CA GLN A 35 -5.33 13.12 -31.55
C GLN A 35 -4.93 13.82 -30.24
N ASP A 36 -4.49 15.07 -30.41
CA ASP A 36 -3.90 15.98 -29.43
C ASP A 36 -4.80 16.19 -28.21
N ASP A 37 -4.85 15.23 -27.30
CA ASP A 37 -5.71 15.30 -26.12
C ASP A 37 -4.92 14.97 -24.86
N GLN A 38 -4.13 15.98 -24.45
CA GLN A 38 -3.72 16.37 -23.08
C GLN A 38 -2.25 16.80 -23.06
N LYS A 39 -1.97 18.05 -23.49
CA LYS A 39 -0.66 18.70 -23.33
C LYS A 39 -0.11 18.68 -21.88
N ASP A 40 -1.00 18.52 -20.90
CA ASP A 40 -0.66 18.55 -19.48
C ASP A 40 -0.58 17.18 -18.80
N SER A 41 -0.82 16.07 -19.51
CA SER A 41 -0.76 14.71 -18.94
C SER A 41 0.40 13.87 -19.48
N VAL A 42 0.71 12.78 -18.77
CA VAL A 42 1.74 11.83 -19.20
C VAL A 42 1.17 10.97 -20.32
N SER A 43 1.87 10.89 -21.46
CA SER A 43 1.44 10.06 -22.59
C SER A 43 1.24 8.60 -22.18
N TYR A 44 0.16 7.96 -22.64
CA TYR A 44 -0.05 6.53 -22.40
C TYR A 44 1.14 5.69 -22.87
N ARG A 45 1.79 6.05 -23.98
CA ARG A 45 2.96 5.31 -24.50
C ARG A 45 4.14 5.31 -23.53
N THR A 46 4.46 6.45 -22.92
CA THR A 46 5.56 6.54 -21.95
C THR A 46 5.22 5.79 -20.67
N ALA A 47 3.96 5.81 -20.23
CA ALA A 47 3.50 5.02 -19.08
C ALA A 47 3.62 3.50 -19.35
N PHE A 48 3.18 3.02 -20.52
CA PHE A 48 3.29 1.61 -20.90
C PHE A 48 4.75 1.16 -21.07
N LEU A 49 5.61 1.98 -21.69
CA LEU A 49 7.05 1.71 -21.76
C LEU A 49 7.68 1.64 -20.37
N GLY A 50 7.31 2.54 -19.46
CA GLY A 50 7.77 2.52 -18.07
C GLY A 50 7.39 1.22 -17.35
N ILE A 51 6.16 0.72 -17.56
CA ILE A 51 5.70 -0.57 -17.01
C ILE A 51 6.54 -1.72 -17.58
N ILE A 52 6.74 -1.77 -18.89
CA ILE A 52 7.50 -2.85 -19.54
C ILE A 52 8.96 -2.85 -19.06
N ILE A 53 9.61 -1.69 -19.04
CA ILE A 53 10.99 -1.55 -18.58
C ILE A 53 11.11 -1.93 -17.11
N GLY A 54 10.18 -1.47 -16.26
CA GLY A 54 10.15 -1.78 -14.83
C GLY A 54 9.96 -3.28 -14.57
N LEU A 55 8.99 -3.92 -15.21
CA LEU A 55 8.75 -5.36 -15.08
C LEU A 55 9.93 -6.19 -15.60
N THR A 56 10.53 -5.79 -16.72
CA THR A 56 11.71 -6.48 -17.28
C THR A 56 12.91 -6.36 -16.36
N PHE A 57 13.14 -5.17 -15.79
CA PHE A 57 14.20 -4.95 -14.81
C PHE A 57 13.99 -5.78 -13.54
N MET A 58 12.78 -5.76 -12.98
CA MET A 58 12.42 -6.57 -11.81
C MET A 58 12.62 -8.07 -12.07
N MET A 59 12.21 -8.54 -13.26
CA MET A 59 12.40 -9.92 -13.68
C MET A 59 13.90 -10.28 -13.76
N PHE A 60 14.69 -9.46 -14.45
CA PHE A 60 16.13 -9.68 -14.59
C PHE A 60 16.85 -9.66 -13.23
N PHE A 61 16.53 -8.70 -12.36
CA PHE A 61 17.10 -8.58 -11.03
C PHE A 61 16.82 -9.82 -10.18
N CYS A 62 15.58 -10.32 -10.18
CA CYS A 62 15.22 -11.50 -9.39
C CYS A 62 15.79 -12.80 -9.97
N LEU A 63 15.92 -12.91 -11.30
CA LEU A 63 16.63 -14.03 -11.93
C LEU A 63 18.10 -14.05 -11.52
N LYS A 64 18.75 -12.88 -11.39
CA LYS A 64 20.14 -12.78 -10.92
C LYS A 64 20.31 -13.12 -9.43
N ILE A 65 19.28 -12.90 -8.61
CA ILE A 65 19.23 -13.40 -7.22
C ILE A 65 19.14 -14.94 -7.18
N GLY A 66 18.73 -15.59 -8.28
CA GLY A 66 18.59 -17.04 -8.38
C GLY A 66 17.14 -17.54 -8.22
N MET A 67 16.15 -16.64 -8.31
CA MET A 67 14.74 -17.01 -8.26
C MET A 67 14.29 -17.64 -9.58
N SER A 68 13.32 -18.55 -9.52
CA SER A 68 12.68 -19.14 -10.70
C SER A 68 11.71 -18.18 -11.38
N SER A 69 11.67 -18.18 -12.71
CA SER A 69 10.87 -17.26 -13.53
C SER A 69 9.38 -17.24 -13.18
N TRP A 70 8.75 -18.41 -13.01
CA TRP A 70 7.34 -18.50 -12.68
C TRP A 70 7.02 -17.94 -11.29
N MET A 71 7.93 -18.11 -10.32
CA MET A 71 7.77 -17.56 -8.97
C MET A 71 7.86 -16.03 -8.96
N ILE A 72 8.76 -15.47 -9.77
CA ILE A 72 8.90 -14.01 -9.93
C ILE A 72 7.60 -13.42 -10.46
N ILE A 73 7.04 -14.01 -11.53
CA ILE A 73 5.77 -13.56 -12.12
C ILE A 73 4.66 -13.58 -11.07
N LEU A 74 4.53 -14.69 -10.33
CA LEU A 74 3.49 -14.84 -9.32
C LEU A 74 3.67 -13.86 -8.14
N PHE A 75 4.89 -13.68 -7.68
CA PHE A 75 5.24 -12.74 -6.60
C PHE A 75 4.85 -11.31 -6.96
N PHE A 76 5.29 -10.82 -8.13
CA PHE A 76 4.97 -9.45 -8.56
C PHE A 76 3.51 -9.28 -8.97
N ALA A 77 2.84 -10.31 -9.48
CA ALA A 77 1.40 -10.26 -9.74
C ALA A 77 0.59 -10.02 -8.46
N ILE A 78 0.90 -10.77 -7.40
CA ILE A 78 0.26 -10.58 -6.08
C ILE A 78 0.63 -9.21 -5.50
N TRP A 79 1.91 -8.81 -5.56
CA TRP A 79 2.36 -7.50 -5.06
C TRP A 79 1.67 -6.33 -5.77
N LEU A 80 1.52 -6.40 -7.10
CA LEU A 80 0.79 -5.40 -7.87
C LEU A 80 -0.70 -5.42 -7.54
N ALA A 81 -1.30 -6.58 -7.33
CA ALA A 81 -2.70 -6.69 -6.93
C ALA A 81 -2.95 -6.00 -5.58
N ILE A 82 -2.08 -6.25 -4.60
CA ILE A 82 -2.10 -5.57 -3.29
C ILE A 82 -1.90 -4.06 -3.48
N SER A 83 -0.94 -3.64 -4.30
CA SER A 83 -0.67 -2.23 -4.59
C SER A 83 -1.89 -1.51 -5.19
N ILE A 84 -2.59 -2.15 -6.15
CA ILE A 84 -3.83 -1.61 -6.75
C ILE A 84 -4.94 -1.52 -5.70
N ALA A 85 -5.12 -2.57 -4.89
CA ALA A 85 -6.16 -2.60 -3.87
C ALA A 85 -5.93 -1.51 -2.81
N ILE A 86 -4.70 -1.33 -2.33
CA ILE A 86 -4.33 -0.25 -1.40
C ILE A 86 -4.53 1.12 -2.04
N THR A 87 -4.15 1.28 -3.31
CA THR A 87 -4.34 2.54 -4.04
C THR A 87 -5.81 2.89 -4.17
N ARG A 88 -6.67 1.91 -4.50
CA ARG A 88 -8.12 2.10 -4.56
C ARG A 88 -8.69 2.47 -3.19
N LEU A 89 -8.23 1.77 -2.16
CA LEU A 89 -8.63 1.97 -0.79
C LEU A 89 -8.31 3.41 -0.33
N ARG A 90 -7.10 3.90 -0.62
CA ARG A 90 -6.69 5.28 -0.32
C ARG A 90 -7.46 6.31 -1.14
N ALA A 91 -7.74 6.02 -2.41
CA ALA A 91 -8.57 6.89 -3.24
C ALA A 91 -10.01 7.02 -2.72
N GLU A 92 -10.57 5.98 -2.08
CA GLU A 92 -11.95 5.99 -1.55
C GLU A 92 -12.05 6.61 -0.13
N LEU A 93 -11.07 6.35 0.74
CA LEU A 93 -11.18 6.64 2.17
C LEU A 93 -10.17 7.69 2.67
N GLY A 94 -9.25 8.14 1.82
CA GLY A 94 -8.18 9.07 2.19
C GLY A 94 -6.92 8.33 2.65
N SER A 95 -6.33 8.70 3.79
CA SER A 95 -5.18 8.01 4.37
C SER A 95 -5.61 7.09 5.52
N PRO A 96 -6.25 5.93 5.27
CA PRO A 96 -6.38 4.92 6.30
C PRO A 96 -5.00 4.37 6.61
N VAL A 97 -4.76 4.14 7.90
CA VAL A 97 -3.60 3.37 8.33
C VAL A 97 -3.87 1.92 7.91
N HIS A 98 -3.30 1.54 6.77
CA HIS A 98 -3.32 0.19 6.25
C HIS A 98 -1.97 -0.42 6.62
N ASP A 99 -1.85 -0.92 7.85
CA ASP A 99 -0.64 -1.64 8.23
C ASP A 99 -0.82 -3.11 7.86
N LEU A 100 -0.42 -3.44 6.65
CA LEU A 100 -0.55 -4.78 6.08
C LEU A 100 0.68 -5.62 6.42
N HIS A 101 1.06 -5.59 7.70
CA HIS A 101 2.06 -6.51 8.21
C HIS A 101 1.60 -7.95 7.93
N PHE A 102 2.50 -8.73 7.32
CA PHE A 102 2.29 -10.13 6.95
C PHE A 102 1.25 -10.38 5.83
N ILE A 103 0.89 -9.36 5.05
CA ILE A 103 0.00 -9.50 3.89
C ILE A 103 0.79 -9.19 2.62
N GLY A 104 1.70 -10.10 2.27
CA GLY A 104 2.56 -9.99 1.10
C GLY A 104 2.74 -11.33 0.37
N PRO A 105 3.23 -11.32 -0.88
CA PRO A 105 3.50 -12.54 -1.63
C PRO A 105 4.49 -13.49 -0.95
N ASP A 106 5.42 -12.96 -0.15
CA ASP A 106 6.37 -13.75 0.65
C ASP A 106 5.71 -14.54 1.79
N GLU A 107 4.50 -14.18 2.22
CA GLU A 107 3.71 -14.95 3.18
C GLU A 107 2.71 -15.88 2.49
N ILE A 108 2.03 -15.41 1.45
CA ILE A 108 0.99 -16.17 0.75
C ILE A 108 1.58 -17.38 0.01
N LEU A 109 2.71 -17.20 -0.70
CA LEU A 109 3.25 -18.24 -1.58
C LEU A 109 3.76 -19.46 -0.82
N PRO A 110 4.55 -19.33 0.27
CA PRO A 110 4.95 -20.47 1.07
C PRO A 110 3.77 -21.19 1.75
N ARG A 111 2.73 -20.45 2.18
CA ARG A 111 1.53 -21.05 2.78
C ARG A 111 0.69 -21.83 1.76
N MET A 112 0.51 -21.29 0.55
CA MET A 112 -0.30 -21.92 -0.50
C MET A 112 0.40 -23.13 -1.16
N LEU A 113 1.70 -23.00 -1.45
CA LEU A 113 2.43 -24.02 -2.23
C LEU A 113 3.24 -24.97 -1.35
N GLY A 114 3.48 -24.61 -0.09
CA GLY A 114 4.40 -25.28 0.81
C GLY A 114 5.85 -24.89 0.54
N VAL A 115 6.63 -24.81 1.61
CA VAL A 115 8.04 -24.36 1.59
C VAL A 115 8.89 -25.20 0.64
N ARG A 116 8.64 -26.51 0.56
CA ARG A 116 9.38 -27.45 -0.30
C ARG A 116 9.21 -27.15 -1.80
N ARG A 117 8.00 -26.79 -2.26
CA ARG A 117 7.74 -26.47 -3.68
C ARG A 117 8.25 -25.09 -4.05
N VAL A 118 8.22 -24.15 -3.10
CA VAL A 118 8.81 -22.82 -3.30
C VAL A 118 10.33 -22.95 -3.49
N GLY A 119 11.00 -23.74 -2.65
CA GLY A 119 12.43 -24.02 -2.79
C GLY A 119 13.32 -22.93 -2.19
N ALA A 120 14.51 -23.34 -1.75
CA ALA A 120 15.42 -22.50 -0.94
C ALA A 120 15.83 -21.19 -1.65
N ALA A 121 16.16 -21.25 -2.94
CA ALA A 121 16.59 -20.08 -3.70
C ALA A 121 15.49 -19.00 -3.79
N ASN A 122 14.23 -19.41 -3.99
CA ASN A 122 13.10 -18.48 -4.03
C ASN A 122 12.82 -17.87 -2.65
N LEU A 123 12.92 -18.67 -1.57
CA LEU A 123 12.74 -18.20 -0.19
C LEU A 123 13.83 -17.18 0.19
N THR A 124 15.07 -17.43 -0.21
CA THR A 124 16.16 -16.45 -0.04
C THR A 124 15.87 -15.16 -0.80
N GLY A 125 15.35 -15.26 -2.03
CA GLY A 125 14.89 -14.10 -2.78
C GLY A 125 13.79 -13.31 -2.08
N PHE A 126 12.81 -13.99 -1.48
CA PHE A 126 11.75 -13.36 -0.68
C PHE A 126 12.30 -12.60 0.52
N ALA A 127 13.32 -13.13 1.19
CA ALA A 127 13.98 -12.47 2.31
C ALA A 127 14.67 -11.15 1.88
N TYR A 128 15.34 -11.15 0.72
CA TYR A 128 15.92 -9.92 0.17
C TYR A 128 14.86 -8.90 -0.27
N LEU A 129 13.70 -9.37 -0.74
CA LEU A 129 12.57 -8.52 -1.15
C LEU A 129 11.67 -8.11 0.03
N TYR A 130 12.00 -8.49 1.27
CA TYR A 130 11.14 -8.24 2.43
C TYR A 130 10.83 -6.75 2.66
N PHE A 131 11.77 -5.87 2.30
CA PHE A 131 11.56 -4.42 2.40
C PHE A 131 10.35 -3.92 1.59
N LEU A 132 9.94 -4.63 0.53
CA LEU A 132 8.75 -4.31 -0.28
C LEU A 132 7.43 -4.71 0.40
N ASN A 133 7.46 -5.74 1.24
CA ASN A 133 6.25 -6.42 1.73
C ASN A 133 6.00 -6.28 3.22
N ARG A 134 6.97 -5.77 3.99
CA ARG A 134 6.91 -5.79 5.45
C ARG A 134 5.69 -5.09 6.04
N ALA A 135 5.39 -3.88 5.61
CA ALA A 135 4.35 -3.05 6.24
C ALA A 135 3.41 -2.37 5.24
N HIS A 136 3.79 -2.30 3.96
CA HIS A 136 3.02 -1.65 2.89
C HIS A 136 2.63 -0.16 3.12
N ARG A 137 2.99 0.44 4.26
CA ARG A 137 2.65 1.83 4.64
C ARG A 137 3.15 2.89 3.66
N SER A 138 4.33 2.67 3.08
CA SER A 138 5.02 3.61 2.19
C SER A 138 4.97 3.18 0.72
N HIS A 139 3.87 2.57 0.29
CA HIS A 139 3.73 2.18 -1.11
C HIS A 139 3.78 3.38 -2.06
N ALA A 140 4.64 3.32 -3.06
CA ALA A 140 4.82 4.39 -4.03
C ALA A 140 3.52 4.73 -4.80
N MET A 141 2.74 3.72 -5.23
CA MET A 141 1.57 3.91 -6.08
C MET A 141 0.47 4.82 -5.47
N PRO A 142 -0.01 4.61 -4.22
CA PRO A 142 -0.97 5.53 -3.62
C PRO A 142 -0.40 6.92 -3.35
N HIS A 143 0.88 7.03 -2.93
CA HIS A 143 1.52 8.33 -2.75
C HIS A 143 1.59 9.12 -4.07
N GLN A 144 1.88 8.44 -5.18
CA GLN A 144 1.85 9.03 -6.51
C GLN A 144 0.43 9.44 -6.92
N LEU A 145 -0.60 8.62 -6.62
CA LEU A 145 -2.00 8.97 -6.92
C LEU A 145 -2.44 10.24 -6.17
N GLU A 146 -2.13 10.32 -4.87
CA GLU A 146 -2.41 11.52 -4.06
C GLU A 146 -1.64 12.73 -4.58
N GLY A 147 -0.36 12.56 -4.91
CA GLY A 147 0.47 13.59 -5.54
C GLY A 147 -0.14 14.11 -6.85
N PHE A 148 -0.56 13.22 -7.74
CA PHE A 148 -1.24 13.61 -8.99
C PHE A 148 -2.57 14.32 -8.73
N LYS A 149 -3.32 13.92 -7.70
CA LYS A 149 -4.55 14.61 -7.32
C LYS A 149 -4.25 16.03 -6.82
N LEU A 150 -3.22 16.21 -6.00
CA LEU A 150 -2.77 17.52 -5.53
C LEU A 150 -2.29 18.40 -6.67
N ALA A 151 -1.48 17.87 -7.58
CA ALA A 151 -1.01 18.57 -8.77
C ALA A 151 -2.18 19.05 -9.64
N ASN A 152 -3.19 18.20 -9.85
CA ASN A 152 -4.39 18.57 -10.60
C ASN A 152 -5.18 19.70 -9.92
N VAL A 153 -5.38 19.63 -8.60
CA VAL A 153 -6.06 20.71 -7.84
C VAL A 153 -5.26 22.02 -7.88
N ALA A 154 -3.93 21.93 -7.79
CA ALA A 154 -3.02 23.07 -7.88
C ALA A 154 -2.76 23.56 -9.32
N LYS A 155 -3.37 22.92 -10.33
CA LYS A 155 -3.17 23.22 -11.77
C LYS A 155 -1.70 23.14 -12.21
N ILE A 156 -0.93 22.23 -11.62
CA ILE A 156 0.45 21.93 -12.01
C ILE A 156 0.43 20.90 -13.15
N PRO A 157 1.19 21.10 -14.24
CA PRO A 157 1.26 20.12 -15.33
C PRO A 157 1.78 18.77 -14.83
N LEU A 158 1.01 17.70 -15.05
CA LEU A 158 1.27 16.37 -14.49
C LEU A 158 2.56 15.77 -15.05
N SER A 159 2.94 16.10 -16.28
CA SER A 159 4.18 15.65 -16.91
C SER A 159 5.43 16.15 -16.17
N ARG A 160 5.46 17.43 -15.79
CA ARG A 160 6.56 18.00 -14.98
C ARG A 160 6.54 17.46 -13.57
N PHE A 161 5.34 17.36 -12.97
CA PHE A 161 5.19 16.82 -11.62
C PHE A 161 5.64 15.36 -11.53
N PHE A 162 5.34 14.55 -12.56
CA PHE A 162 5.80 13.18 -12.69
C PHE A 162 7.33 13.06 -12.69
N LEU A 163 8.03 13.89 -13.48
CA LEU A 163 9.50 13.91 -13.50
C LEU A 163 10.09 14.31 -12.15
N LEU A 164 9.51 15.31 -11.48
CA LEU A 164 9.92 15.72 -10.15
C LEU A 164 9.73 14.59 -9.12
N MET A 165 8.62 13.85 -9.20
CA MET A 165 8.39 12.69 -8.33
C MET A 165 9.43 11.58 -8.57
N ILE A 166 9.81 11.30 -9.81
CA ILE A 166 10.87 10.33 -10.12
C ILE A 166 12.19 10.79 -9.50
N PHE A 167 12.58 12.05 -9.73
CA PHE A 167 13.82 12.61 -9.19
C PHE A 167 13.84 12.58 -7.66
N ALA A 168 12.76 13.02 -7.01
CA ALA A 168 12.62 13.01 -5.57
C ALA A 168 12.66 11.58 -5.00
N SER A 169 12.04 10.62 -5.68
CA SER A 169 12.07 9.20 -5.27
C SER A 169 13.48 8.62 -5.36
N GLY A 170 14.22 8.93 -6.44
CA GLY A 170 15.61 8.50 -6.61
C GLY A 170 16.54 9.12 -5.56
N LEU A 171 16.45 10.43 -5.35
CA LEU A 171 17.22 11.12 -4.32
C LEU A 171 16.88 10.60 -2.93
N GLY A 172 15.59 10.39 -2.63
CA GLY A 172 15.13 9.83 -1.37
C GLY A 172 15.69 8.43 -1.12
N ALA A 173 15.72 7.57 -2.14
CA ALA A 173 16.32 6.25 -2.04
C ALA A 173 17.81 6.32 -1.72
N LEU A 174 18.59 7.13 -2.45
CA LEU A 174 20.04 7.30 -2.21
C LEU A 174 20.32 7.90 -0.82
N SER A 175 19.61 8.95 -0.44
CA SER A 175 19.73 9.57 0.88
C SER A 175 19.35 8.61 2.00
N SER A 176 18.36 7.73 1.78
CA SER A 176 17.98 6.73 2.78
C SER A 176 19.06 5.67 2.99
N PHE A 177 19.73 5.20 1.92
CA PHE A 177 20.86 4.28 2.04
C PHE A 177 22.03 4.93 2.78
N TRP A 178 22.37 6.17 2.43
CA TRP A 178 23.44 6.91 3.08
C TRP A 178 23.13 7.16 4.56
N ALA A 179 21.94 7.68 4.88
CA ALA A 179 21.56 7.97 6.26
C ALA A 179 21.50 6.70 7.13
N PHE A 180 20.96 5.60 6.58
CA PHE A 180 20.92 4.33 7.31
C PHE A 180 22.32 3.81 7.62
N LEU A 181 23.25 3.87 6.66
CA LEU A 181 24.64 3.49 6.88
C LEU A 181 25.31 4.42 7.89
N ALA A 182 25.18 5.73 7.74
CA ALA A 182 25.80 6.71 8.63
C ALA A 182 25.35 6.50 10.09
N ILE A 183 24.04 6.38 10.33
CA ILE A 183 23.48 6.10 11.66
C ILE A 183 23.98 4.75 12.19
N SER A 184 24.07 3.73 11.33
CA SER A 184 24.56 2.42 11.73
C SER A 184 26.03 2.43 12.16
N TYR A 185 26.87 3.26 11.54
CA TYR A 185 28.27 3.42 11.94
C TYR A 185 28.42 4.28 13.20
N SER A 186 27.57 5.29 13.40
CA SER A 186 27.68 6.20 14.55
C SER A 186 27.04 5.67 15.83
N GLU A 187 25.88 5.03 15.75
CA GLU A 187 25.07 4.62 16.91
C GLU A 187 25.09 3.11 17.18
N GLY A 188 25.78 2.34 16.35
CA GLY A 188 25.75 0.88 16.38
C GLY A 188 24.51 0.35 15.68
N GLY A 189 24.70 -0.13 14.45
CA GLY A 189 23.62 -0.64 13.61
C GLY A 189 22.76 -1.68 14.33
N ARG A 190 21.44 -1.47 14.34
CA ARG A 190 20.48 -2.41 14.91
C ARG A 190 19.89 -3.26 13.78
N PRO A 191 20.27 -4.54 13.65
CA PRO A 191 19.83 -5.38 12.53
C PRO A 191 18.39 -5.90 12.72
N VAL A 192 17.47 -5.13 13.33
CA VAL A 192 16.11 -5.58 13.66
C VAL A 192 15.39 -6.09 12.40
N PHE A 193 15.46 -5.35 11.30
CA PHE A 193 14.80 -5.73 10.05
C PHE A 193 15.48 -6.90 9.34
N ALA A 194 16.81 -6.99 9.45
CA ALA A 194 17.56 -8.13 8.91
C ALA A 194 17.22 -9.40 9.72
N ASN A 195 17.23 -9.33 11.05
CA ASN A 195 16.88 -10.43 11.93
C ASN A 195 15.45 -10.93 11.67
N GLU A 196 14.51 -10.02 11.43
CA GLU A 196 13.14 -10.39 11.10
C GLU A 196 13.06 -11.14 9.75
N SER A 197 13.72 -10.63 8.71
CA SER A 197 13.71 -11.24 7.38
C SER A 197 14.45 -12.57 7.35
N PHE A 198 15.70 -12.59 7.81
CA PHE A 198 16.56 -13.76 7.77
C PHE A 198 16.18 -14.79 8.84
N GLY A 199 15.61 -14.39 9.96
CA GLY A 199 15.03 -15.32 10.95
C GLY A 199 13.73 -15.99 10.45
N ARG A 200 13.00 -15.38 9.51
CA ARG A 200 11.92 -16.08 8.78
C ARG A 200 12.50 -17.08 7.78
N LEU A 201 13.53 -16.69 7.04
CA LEU A 201 14.23 -17.58 6.11
C LEU A 201 14.79 -18.82 6.84
N GLU A 202 15.50 -18.62 7.94
CA GLU A 202 16.05 -19.69 8.78
C GLU A 202 14.95 -20.66 9.21
N ARG A 203 13.81 -20.14 9.66
CA ARG A 203 12.65 -20.98 10.02
C ARG A 203 12.13 -21.79 8.85
N TRP A 204 11.99 -21.22 7.66
CA TRP A 204 11.56 -21.97 6.48
C TRP A 204 12.57 -23.03 6.06
N LEU A 205 13.87 -22.75 6.16
CA LEU A 205 14.92 -23.71 5.79
C LEU A 205 15.06 -24.84 6.81
N SER A 206 14.84 -24.54 8.10
CA SER A 206 14.97 -25.52 9.19
C SER A 206 13.71 -26.36 9.37
N PHE A 207 12.53 -25.78 9.14
CA PHE A 207 11.24 -26.43 9.32
C PHE A 207 10.45 -26.42 8.01
N VAL A 208 10.45 -27.56 7.32
CA VAL A 208 9.70 -27.73 6.08
C VAL A 208 8.21 -27.85 6.41
N THR A 209 7.49 -26.74 6.32
CA THR A 209 6.03 -26.73 6.52
C THR A 209 5.30 -27.14 5.25
N PRO A 210 4.32 -28.07 5.34
CA PRO A 210 3.44 -28.40 4.23
C PRO A 210 2.51 -27.22 3.87
N PRO A 211 1.82 -27.28 2.71
CA PRO A 211 0.77 -26.31 2.39
C PRO A 211 -0.31 -26.23 3.47
N ASP A 212 -0.71 -25.01 3.84
CA ASP A 212 -1.75 -24.75 4.84
C ASP A 212 -3.12 -24.68 4.17
N ILE A 213 -3.81 -25.82 4.10
CA ILE A 213 -5.12 -25.95 3.48
C ILE A 213 -6.18 -25.09 4.20
N PRO A 214 -6.28 -25.09 5.55
CA PRO A 214 -7.17 -24.16 6.26
C PRO A 214 -6.95 -22.70 5.87
N ALA A 215 -5.69 -22.25 5.80
CA ALA A 215 -5.38 -20.87 5.39
C ALA A 215 -5.88 -20.57 3.98
N MET A 216 -5.65 -21.47 3.02
CA MET A 216 -6.14 -21.32 1.65
C MET A 216 -7.67 -21.21 1.58
N VAL A 217 -8.39 -21.99 2.37
CA VAL A 217 -9.86 -21.92 2.45
C VAL A 217 -10.29 -20.54 2.98
N PHE A 218 -9.64 -20.02 4.02
CA PHE A 218 -9.96 -18.70 4.55
C PHE A 218 -9.61 -17.56 3.59
N VAL A 219 -8.52 -17.67 2.82
CA VAL A 219 -8.22 -16.74 1.72
C VAL A 219 -9.36 -16.78 0.69
N GLY A 220 -9.80 -17.97 0.29
CA GLY A 220 -10.93 -18.14 -0.64
C GLY A 220 -12.23 -17.52 -0.12
N ILE A 221 -12.56 -17.75 1.16
CA ILE A 221 -13.74 -17.15 1.81
C ILE A 221 -13.63 -15.63 1.81
N GLY A 222 -12.48 -15.09 2.24
CA GLY A 222 -12.28 -13.63 2.28
C GLY A 222 -12.39 -12.98 0.91
N PHE A 223 -11.89 -13.66 -0.13
CA PHE A 223 -12.05 -13.25 -1.53
C PHE A 223 -13.52 -13.18 -1.92
N TRP A 224 -14.27 -14.26 -1.75
CA TRP A 224 -15.68 -14.34 -2.17
C TRP A 224 -16.59 -13.39 -1.38
N VAL A 225 -16.38 -13.27 -0.06
CA VAL A 225 -17.11 -12.32 0.78
C VAL A 225 -16.89 -10.89 0.28
N THR A 226 -15.65 -10.54 -0.08
CA THR A 226 -15.33 -9.19 -0.58
C THR A 226 -15.97 -8.91 -1.93
N ILE A 227 -15.96 -9.87 -2.86
CA ILE A 227 -16.65 -9.76 -4.14
C ILE A 227 -18.16 -9.59 -3.91
N LEU A 228 -18.75 -10.39 -3.02
CA LEU A 228 -20.18 -10.30 -2.69
C LEU A 228 -20.53 -8.92 -2.12
N LEU A 229 -19.78 -8.45 -1.12
CA LEU A 229 -19.99 -7.12 -0.52
C LEU A 229 -19.85 -6.01 -1.57
N SER A 230 -18.89 -6.11 -2.48
CA SER A 230 -18.68 -5.13 -3.55
C SER A 230 -19.82 -5.14 -4.56
N ALA A 231 -20.31 -6.33 -4.94
CA ALA A 231 -21.43 -6.48 -5.86
C ALA A 231 -22.76 -6.00 -5.24
N MET A 232 -23.04 -6.36 -3.98
CA MET A 232 -24.22 -5.90 -3.26
C MET A 232 -24.25 -4.38 -3.16
N ARG A 233 -23.11 -3.76 -2.83
CA ARG A 233 -23.00 -2.30 -2.75
C ARG A 233 -23.23 -1.59 -4.09
N MET A 234 -22.90 -2.21 -5.22
CA MET A 234 -23.18 -1.64 -6.54
C MET A 234 -24.64 -1.74 -6.95
N ASN A 235 -25.35 -2.78 -6.50
CA ASN A 235 -26.72 -3.05 -6.91
C ASN A 235 -27.77 -2.50 -5.95
N PHE A 236 -27.43 -2.33 -4.67
CA PHE A 236 -28.37 -1.92 -3.61
C PHE A 236 -27.93 -0.63 -2.92
N LEU A 237 -28.73 0.42 -3.06
CA LEU A 237 -28.49 1.73 -2.44
C LEU A 237 -28.58 1.73 -0.91
N TRP A 238 -29.33 0.79 -0.32
CA TRP A 238 -29.51 0.67 1.13
C TRP A 238 -28.41 -0.17 1.81
N TRP A 239 -27.54 -0.81 1.02
CA TRP A 239 -26.51 -1.71 1.55
C TRP A 239 -25.30 -0.90 2.05
N ASN A 240 -25.25 -0.69 3.37
CA ASN A 240 -24.23 0.13 4.02
C ASN A 240 -22.93 -0.63 4.38
N LEU A 241 -22.87 -1.95 4.15
CA LEU A 241 -21.67 -2.74 4.45
C LEU A 241 -20.59 -2.52 3.39
N HIS A 242 -19.46 -1.99 3.83
CA HIS A 242 -18.36 -1.60 2.93
C HIS A 242 -17.32 -2.74 2.81
N PRO A 243 -16.98 -3.20 1.59
CA PRO A 243 -16.01 -4.29 1.39
C PRO A 243 -14.62 -3.94 1.93
N VAL A 244 -14.24 -2.66 1.87
CA VAL A 244 -12.98 -2.21 2.45
C VAL A 244 -12.90 -2.47 3.95
N GLY A 245 -13.96 -2.16 4.72
CA GLY A 245 -13.95 -2.34 6.17
C GLY A 245 -13.64 -3.78 6.56
N TYR A 246 -14.15 -4.73 5.79
CA TYR A 246 -13.83 -6.15 5.92
C TYR A 246 -12.35 -6.44 5.62
N ALA A 247 -11.81 -5.91 4.53
CA ALA A 247 -10.40 -6.11 4.16
C ALA A 247 -9.41 -5.59 5.21
N ILE A 248 -9.67 -4.40 5.76
CA ILE A 248 -8.78 -3.75 6.74
C ILE A 248 -8.94 -4.29 8.17
N SER A 249 -10.07 -4.95 8.48
CA SER A 249 -10.40 -5.42 9.85
C SER A 249 -9.32 -6.28 10.51
N GLY A 250 -8.55 -7.03 9.73
CA GLY A 250 -7.45 -7.87 10.21
C GLY A 250 -6.11 -7.17 10.37
N SER A 251 -6.01 -5.87 10.07
CA SER A 251 -4.78 -5.09 10.17
C SER A 251 -4.53 -4.68 11.62
N TRP A 252 -3.27 -4.81 12.06
CA TRP A 252 -2.84 -4.36 13.38
C TRP A 252 -3.14 -2.87 13.63
N ALA A 253 -3.08 -2.04 12.59
CA ALA A 253 -3.35 -0.61 12.69
C ALA A 253 -4.80 -0.26 13.06
N ILE A 254 -5.76 -1.15 12.84
CA ILE A 254 -7.14 -0.88 13.22
C ILE A 254 -7.33 -0.90 14.72
N ASN A 255 -6.60 -1.74 15.44
CA ASN A 255 -6.76 -1.90 16.88
C ASN A 255 -6.67 -0.56 17.64
N PRO A 256 -5.62 0.27 17.47
CA PRO A 256 -5.58 1.59 18.12
C PRO A 256 -6.56 2.59 17.49
N MET A 257 -6.86 2.48 16.20
CA MET A 257 -7.69 3.47 15.50
C MET A 257 -9.20 3.32 15.73
N ILE A 258 -9.67 2.12 16.09
CA ILE A 258 -11.12 1.85 16.14
C ILE A 258 -11.86 2.78 17.11
N GLY A 259 -11.20 3.15 18.22
CA GLY A 259 -11.71 4.15 19.15
C GLY A 259 -11.89 5.52 18.50
N SER A 260 -10.84 6.02 17.83
CA SER A 260 -10.89 7.31 17.11
C SER A 260 -11.90 7.32 15.97
N ILE A 261 -12.03 6.21 15.23
CA ILE A 261 -13.05 6.03 14.19
C ILE A 261 -14.45 6.12 14.79
N PHE A 262 -14.69 5.45 15.92
CA PHE A 262 -15.99 5.48 16.60
C PHE A 262 -16.31 6.87 17.13
N VAL A 263 -15.36 7.54 17.78
CA VAL A 263 -15.53 8.92 18.26
C VAL A 263 -15.80 9.87 17.09
N GLY A 264 -15.04 9.77 16.00
CA GLY A 264 -15.24 10.58 14.80
C GLY A 264 -16.61 10.34 14.17
N TRP A 265 -17.05 9.09 14.07
CA TRP A 265 -18.39 8.73 13.60
C TRP A 265 -19.49 9.31 14.50
N PHE A 266 -19.36 9.16 15.82
CA PHE A 266 -20.32 9.64 16.81
C PHE A 266 -20.44 11.16 16.79
N LEU A 267 -19.32 11.89 16.80
CA LEU A 267 -19.30 13.35 16.69
C LEU A 267 -19.90 13.82 15.36
N LYS A 268 -19.54 13.17 14.25
CA LYS A 268 -20.12 13.47 12.94
C LYS A 268 -21.62 13.24 12.91
N TRP A 269 -22.10 12.16 13.54
CA TRP A 269 -23.52 11.86 13.66
C TRP A 269 -24.26 12.94 14.45
N ILE A 270 -23.72 13.39 15.59
CA ILE A 270 -24.29 14.50 16.38
C ILE A 270 -24.37 15.78 15.53
N ILE A 271 -23.26 16.17 14.90
CA ILE A 271 -23.16 17.40 14.10
C ILE A 271 -24.18 17.38 12.96
N LEU A 272 -24.31 16.25 12.26
CA LEU A 272 -25.27 16.12 11.16
C LEU A 272 -26.72 16.04 11.63
N LYS A 273 -26.98 15.33 12.73
CA LYS A 273 -28.34 15.12 13.26
C LYS A 273 -28.96 16.40 13.83
N TYR A 274 -28.19 17.18 14.59
CA TYR A 274 -28.71 18.38 15.25
C TYR A 274 -28.41 19.66 14.48
N GLY A 275 -27.26 19.73 13.79
CA GLY A 275 -26.79 20.96 13.15
C GLY A 275 -26.88 20.99 11.63
N GLY A 276 -27.18 19.84 11.01
CA GLY A 276 -27.26 19.69 9.57
C GLY A 276 -25.99 20.14 8.82
N ARG A 277 -26.17 20.58 7.56
CA ARG A 277 -25.06 20.95 6.67
C ARG A 277 -24.26 22.17 7.15
N LYS A 278 -24.92 23.12 7.84
CA LYS A 278 -24.28 24.37 8.32
C LYS A 278 -23.24 24.07 9.39
N TRP A 279 -23.61 23.29 10.40
CA TRP A 279 -22.67 22.90 11.46
C TRP A 279 -21.57 22.00 10.93
N HIS A 280 -21.90 21.07 10.03
CA HIS A 280 -20.87 20.25 9.39
C HIS A 280 -19.81 21.11 8.68
N ARG A 281 -20.21 22.10 7.88
CA ARG A 281 -19.26 23.03 7.23
C ARG A 281 -18.47 23.86 8.24
N GLY A 282 -19.11 24.31 9.33
CA GLY A 282 -18.44 25.06 10.41
C GLY A 282 -17.47 24.22 11.24
N ALA A 283 -17.67 22.90 11.33
CA ALA A 283 -16.81 22.00 12.09
C ALA A 283 -15.57 21.54 11.31
N ILE A 284 -15.56 21.63 9.97
CA ILE A 284 -14.41 21.20 9.14
C ILE A 284 -13.09 21.85 9.60
N PRO A 285 -12.99 23.19 9.79
CA PRO A 285 -11.75 23.81 10.25
C PRO A 285 -11.28 23.31 11.61
N PHE A 286 -12.20 23.00 12.53
CA PHE A 286 -11.87 22.46 13.85
C PHE A 286 -11.18 21.10 13.75
N PHE A 287 -11.76 20.15 13.01
CA PHE A 287 -11.16 18.83 12.83
C PHE A 287 -9.85 18.88 12.03
N LEU A 288 -9.75 19.75 11.02
CA LEU A 288 -8.48 20.01 10.34
C LEU A 288 -7.44 20.61 11.31
N GLY A 289 -7.88 21.45 12.24
CA GLY A 289 -7.04 22.01 13.30
C GLY A 289 -6.53 20.96 14.29
N ILE A 290 -7.34 19.95 14.64
CA ILE A 290 -6.90 18.80 15.46
C ILE A 290 -5.78 18.05 14.75
N VAL A 291 -5.99 17.70 13.47
CA VAL A 291 -5.00 16.99 12.66
C VAL A 291 -3.71 17.81 12.55
N LEU A 292 -3.83 19.11 12.25
CA LEU A 292 -2.68 20.00 12.17
C LEU A 292 -1.96 20.12 13.53
N GLY A 293 -2.70 20.20 14.63
CA GLY A 293 -2.17 20.29 15.98
C GLY A 293 -1.32 19.07 16.36
N GLU A 294 -1.78 17.87 16.00
CA GLU A 294 -1.03 16.62 16.18
C GLU A 294 0.31 16.66 15.43
N PHE A 295 0.30 17.07 14.15
CA PHE A 295 1.52 17.24 13.37
C PHE A 295 2.47 18.28 13.98
N VAL A 296 1.95 19.44 14.41
CA VAL A 296 2.75 20.53 14.97
C VAL A 296 3.38 20.10 16.29
N ILE A 297 2.61 19.50 17.20
CA ILE A 297 3.11 19.05 18.50
C ILE A 297 4.13 17.90 18.32
N GLY A 298 3.82 16.92 17.47
CA GLY A 298 4.75 15.83 17.16
C GLY A 298 6.08 16.31 16.56
N THR A 299 6.01 17.28 15.65
CA THR A 299 7.20 17.92 15.06
C THR A 299 7.97 18.72 16.11
N PHE A 300 7.27 19.49 16.94
CA PHE A 300 7.87 20.27 18.02
C PHE A 300 8.68 19.41 18.98
N TRP A 301 8.10 18.32 19.51
CA TRP A 301 8.80 17.42 20.42
C TRP A 301 9.97 16.69 19.74
N SER A 302 9.82 16.34 18.46
CA SER A 302 10.91 15.72 17.69
C SER A 302 12.09 16.68 17.51
N LEU A 303 11.83 17.94 17.12
CA LEU A 303 12.85 18.98 16.99
C LEU A 303 13.50 19.29 18.34
N LEU A 304 12.71 19.38 19.40
CA LEU A 304 13.20 19.62 20.74
C LEU A 304 14.12 18.48 21.22
N GLY A 305 13.78 17.22 20.91
CA GLY A 305 14.64 16.06 21.19
C GLY A 305 15.98 16.13 20.45
N ILE A 306 15.98 16.58 19.19
CA ILE A 306 17.21 16.78 18.41
C ILE A 306 18.06 17.89 19.01
N LEU A 307 17.45 19.03 19.38
CA LEU A 307 18.17 20.19 19.92
C LEU A 307 18.72 19.96 21.33
N SER A 308 17.97 19.26 22.17
CA SER A 308 18.34 18.98 23.56
C SER A 308 19.19 17.73 23.74
N ALA A 309 19.35 16.92 22.68
CA ALA A 309 19.99 15.60 22.71
C ALA A 309 19.43 14.67 23.83
N GLN A 310 18.16 14.85 24.18
CA GLN A 310 17.47 14.05 25.19
C GLN A 310 16.26 13.32 24.58
N PRO A 311 15.94 12.11 25.08
CA PRO A 311 14.76 11.40 24.64
C PRO A 311 13.50 12.16 25.07
N MET A 312 12.82 12.76 24.09
CA MET A 312 11.55 13.45 24.28
C MET A 312 10.36 12.52 24.00
N TYR A 313 9.16 13.01 24.30
CA TYR A 313 7.92 12.29 24.01
C TYR A 313 7.86 11.89 22.54
N ARG A 314 7.81 10.57 22.31
CA ARG A 314 7.69 10.00 20.99
C ARG A 314 6.21 9.72 20.71
N PHE A 315 5.61 10.57 19.89
CA PHE A 315 4.30 10.29 19.30
C PHE A 315 4.49 9.20 18.25
N LEU A 316 4.22 7.97 18.66
CA LEU A 316 3.94 6.87 17.74
C LEU A 316 2.43 6.94 17.52
N PHE A 317 2.01 7.03 16.26
CA PHE A 317 0.64 7.30 15.77
C PHE A 317 0.36 8.79 15.62
#